data_AF-A0A1Q3D503-F1
#
_entry.id   AF-A0A1Q3D503-F1
#
_cell.length_a   1.000
_cell.length_b   1.000
_cell.length_c   1.000
_cell.angle_alpha   90.00
_cell.angle_beta   90.00
_cell.angle_gamma   90.00
#
_symmetry.space_group_name_H-M   'P 1'
#
loop_
_entity.id
_entity.type
_entity.pdbx_description
1 polymer ?
#
loop_
_entity_poly.entity_id
_entity_poly.type
_entity_poly.pdbx_seq_one_letter_code
_entity_poly.pdbx_strand_id
1 'polypeptide(L)'
;MLTRFTNITNALKSIGKSYTNNEMVRKILRSLPIAWMPKVTTTKEAKDLSTLPMEEFIGSLMTHELNLKSQEVEEVKKKEEKRKTIALKAREESDDEDQDELAMITRK
;
A
#
# COMPACT_ATOMS: atom_id res chain seq x y z
N MET A 1 9.67 -10.99 -5.19
CA MET A 1 9.98 -11.58 -3.85
C MET A 1 9.75 -13.10 -3.83
N LEU A 2 8.56 -13.57 -4.25
CA LEU A 2 8.21 -14.99 -4.27
C LEU A 2 9.12 -15.88 -5.13
N THR A 3 9.55 -15.42 -6.32
CA THR A 3 10.50 -16.17 -7.19
C THR A 3 11.81 -16.52 -6.49
N ARG A 4 12.37 -15.56 -5.73
CA ARG A 4 13.62 -15.78 -4.98
C ARG A 4 13.41 -16.80 -3.85
N PHE A 5 12.27 -16.74 -3.19
CA PHE A 5 11.91 -17.71 -2.15
C PHE A 5 11.79 -19.13 -2.71
N THR A 6 11.11 -19.31 -3.84
CA THR A 6 10.98 -20.61 -4.51
C THR A 6 12.33 -21.17 -4.95
N ASN A 7 13.19 -20.34 -5.54
CA ASN A 7 14.53 -20.77 -5.95
C ASN A 7 15.39 -21.26 -4.78
N ILE A 8 15.37 -20.53 -3.65
CA ILE A 8 16.09 -20.93 -2.43
C ILE A 8 15.51 -22.23 -1.87
N THR A 9 14.19 -22.36 -1.80
CA THR A 9 13.53 -23.56 -1.26
C THR A 9 13.82 -24.79 -2.12
N ASN A 10 13.85 -24.63 -3.44
CA ASN A 10 14.20 -25.70 -4.37
C ASN A 10 15.68 -26.11 -4.24
N ALA A 11 16.59 -25.15 -4.12
CA ALA A 11 18.01 -25.43 -3.86
C ALA A 11 18.24 -26.10 -2.50
N LEU A 12 17.45 -25.76 -1.48
CA LEU A 12 17.53 -26.42 -0.17
C LEU A 12 16.98 -27.85 -0.24
N LYS A 13 15.90 -28.07 -0.99
CA LYS A 13 15.37 -29.41 -1.25
C LYS A 13 16.38 -30.32 -1.94
N SER A 14 17.14 -29.82 -2.92
CA SER A 14 18.12 -30.64 -3.65
C SER A 14 19.29 -31.12 -2.79
N ILE A 15 19.63 -30.39 -1.72
CA ILE A 15 20.64 -30.79 -0.73
C ILE A 15 20.05 -31.58 0.46
N GLY A 16 18.78 -31.99 0.37
CA GLY A 16 18.10 -32.80 1.40
C GLY A 16 17.47 -32.03 2.55
N LYS A 17 17.45 -30.68 2.52
CA LYS A 17 16.74 -29.86 3.51
C LYS A 17 15.35 -29.48 3.01
N SER A 18 14.33 -30.13 3.54
CA SER A 18 12.93 -29.76 3.31
C SER A 18 12.39 -28.93 4.48
N TYR A 19 11.38 -28.10 4.18
CA TYR A 19 10.61 -27.37 5.19
C TYR A 19 9.16 -27.83 5.13
N THR A 20 8.50 -27.82 6.27
CA THR A 20 7.05 -27.95 6.35
C THR A 20 6.36 -26.71 5.78
N ASN A 21 5.10 -26.84 5.36
CA ASN A 21 4.31 -25.70 4.88
C ASN A 21 4.27 -24.57 5.91
N ASN A 22 4.10 -24.90 7.19
CA ASN A 22 4.06 -23.93 8.27
C ASN A 22 5.38 -23.14 8.41
N GLU A 23 6.53 -23.81 8.30
CA GLU A 23 7.84 -23.15 8.34
C GLU A 23 8.07 -22.23 7.15
N MET A 24 7.68 -22.68 5.95
CA MET A 24 7.77 -21.88 4.73
C MET A 24 6.90 -20.62 4.84
N VAL A 25 5.65 -20.75 5.28
CA VAL A 25 4.73 -19.62 5.52
C VAL A 25 5.34 -18.63 6.51
N ARG A 26 5.84 -19.10 7.66
CA ARG A 26 6.50 -18.23 8.65
C ARG A 26 7.73 -17.51 8.10
N LYS A 27 8.51 -18.15 7.23
CA LYS A 27 9.69 -17.54 6.59
C LYS A 27 9.27 -16.47 5.57
N ILE A 28 8.25 -16.74 4.75
CA ILE A 28 7.71 -15.77 3.78
C ILE A 28 7.22 -14.53 4.52
N LEU A 29 6.38 -14.70 5.54
CA LEU A 29 5.81 -13.59 6.32
C LEU A 29 6.91 -12.71 6.94
N ARG A 30 8.00 -13.31 7.46
CA ARG A 30 9.15 -12.55 7.99
C ARG A 30 9.96 -11.81 6.94
N SER A 31 9.88 -12.22 5.67
CA SER A 31 10.58 -11.56 4.57
C SER A 31 9.78 -10.44 3.90
N LEU A 32 8.53 -10.22 4.32
CA LEU A 32 7.68 -9.15 3.79
C LEU A 32 8.13 -7.78 4.32
N PRO A 33 8.01 -6.70 3.52
CA PRO A 33 8.23 -5.34 3.99
C PRO A 33 7.27 -4.94 5.13
N ILE A 34 7.68 -4.00 5.98
CA ILE A 34 6.87 -3.52 7.13
C ILE A 34 5.49 -3.00 6.69
N ALA A 35 5.38 -2.42 5.49
CA ALA A 35 4.10 -1.98 4.92
C ALA A 35 3.03 -3.09 4.82
N TRP A 36 3.44 -4.36 4.88
CA TRP A 36 2.55 -5.51 4.83
C TRP A 36 2.05 -5.96 6.22
N MET A 37 2.64 -5.43 7.31
CA MET A 37 2.34 -5.83 8.69
C MET A 37 0.84 -5.76 9.06
N PRO A 38 0.07 -4.71 8.70
CA PRO A 38 -1.35 -4.65 9.02
C PRO A 38 -2.12 -5.82 8.38
N LYS A 39 -1.82 -6.14 7.12
CA LYS A 39 -2.46 -7.24 6.41
C LYS A 39 -2.04 -8.60 6.96
N VAL A 40 -0.75 -8.80 7.25
CA VAL A 40 -0.25 -10.03 7.89
C VAL A 40 -0.95 -10.27 9.23
N THR A 41 -1.20 -9.21 9.99
CA THR A 41 -1.91 -9.27 11.29
C THR A 41 -3.38 -9.66 11.09
N THR A 42 -4.11 -8.95 10.22
CA THR A 42 -5.50 -9.28 9.91
C THR A 42 -5.67 -10.67 9.33
N THR A 43 -4.76 -11.10 8.44
CA THR A 43 -4.83 -12.44 7.85
C THR A 43 -4.53 -13.52 8.88
N LYS A 44 -3.59 -13.30 9.81
CA LYS A 44 -3.31 -14.22 10.92
C LYS A 44 -4.47 -14.32 11.92
N GLU A 45 -5.23 -13.24 12.11
CA GLU A 45 -6.42 -13.20 12.96
C GLU A 45 -7.66 -13.82 12.29
N ALA A 46 -7.81 -13.66 10.97
CA ALA A 46 -8.99 -14.13 10.23
C ALA A 46 -8.92 -15.61 9.79
N LYS A 47 -7.71 -16.13 9.49
CA LYS A 47 -7.48 -17.53 9.14
C LYS A 47 -6.10 -17.96 9.63
N ASP A 48 -6.00 -19.16 10.16
CA ASP A 48 -4.70 -19.72 10.49
C ASP A 48 -3.96 -20.05 9.19
N LEU A 49 -3.06 -19.14 8.76
CA LEU A 49 -2.26 -19.24 7.53
C LEU A 49 -1.44 -20.54 7.44
N SER A 50 -1.27 -21.24 8.56
CA SER A 50 -0.65 -22.55 8.62
C SER A 50 -1.49 -23.69 8.05
N THR A 51 -2.80 -23.49 7.93
CA THR A 51 -3.78 -24.49 7.49
C THR A 51 -4.11 -24.40 6.00
N LEU A 52 -3.80 -23.26 5.37
CA LEU A 52 -4.02 -23.03 3.95
C LEU A 52 -2.98 -23.78 3.09
N PRO A 53 -3.37 -24.30 1.92
CA PRO A 53 -2.42 -24.78 0.93
C PRO A 53 -1.42 -23.67 0.54
N MET A 54 -0.18 -24.06 0.27
CA MET A 54 0.90 -23.13 -0.07
C MET A 54 0.54 -22.27 -1.29
N GLU A 55 -0.10 -22.87 -2.29
CA GLU A 55 -0.49 -22.19 -3.53
C GLU A 55 -1.53 -21.09 -3.28
N GLU A 56 -2.54 -21.38 -2.44
CA GLU A 56 -3.54 -20.38 -2.05
C GLU A 56 -2.91 -19.24 -1.25
N PHE A 57 -1.98 -19.56 -0.33
CA PHE A 57 -1.25 -18.56 0.43
C PHE A 57 -0.45 -17.63 -0.49
N ILE A 58 0.28 -18.20 -1.44
CA ILE A 58 1.05 -17.44 -2.43
C ILE A 58 0.13 -16.60 -3.32
N GLY A 59 -0.99 -17.16 -3.77
CA GLY A 59 -2.00 -16.45 -4.56
C GLY A 59 -2.58 -15.24 -3.82
N SER A 60 -2.90 -15.41 -2.53
CA SER A 60 -3.38 -14.32 -1.68
C SER A 60 -2.36 -13.17 -1.56
N LEU A 61 -1.07 -13.51 -1.39
CA LEU A 61 0.01 -12.53 -1.36
C LEU A 61 0.17 -11.79 -2.69
N MET A 62 0.11 -12.50 -3.82
CA MET A 62 0.22 -11.89 -5.15
C MET A 62 -0.92 -10.91 -5.43
N THR A 63 -2.17 -11.30 -5.12
CA THR A 63 -3.33 -10.41 -5.27
C THR A 63 -3.18 -9.16 -4.41
N HIS A 64 -2.66 -9.29 -3.19
CA HIS A 64 -2.39 -8.13 -2.34
C HIS A 64 -1.27 -7.24 -2.90
N GLU A 65 -0.20 -7.81 -3.46
CA GLU A 65 0.86 -7.04 -4.11
C GLU A 65 0.33 -6.18 -5.25
N LEU A 66 -0.54 -6.76 -6.09
CA LEU A 66 -1.17 -6.07 -7.21
C LEU A 66 -2.07 -4.92 -6.74
N ASN A 67 -2.91 -5.15 -5.74
CA ASN A 67 -3.77 -4.12 -5.17
C ASN A 67 -2.97 -2.96 -4.56
N LEU A 68 -1.88 -3.27 -3.86
CA LEU A 68 -1.02 -2.24 -3.26
C LEU A 68 -0.36 -1.37 -4.34
N LYS A 69 0.16 -1.98 -5.41
CA LYS A 69 0.71 -1.23 -6.56
C LYS A 69 -0.35 -0.38 -7.26
N SER A 70 -1.58 -0.89 -7.40
CA SER A 70 -2.68 -0.13 -7.98
C SER A 70 -3.04 1.10 -7.13
N GLN A 71 -3.12 0.94 -5.81
CA GLN A 71 -3.34 2.05 -4.89
C GLN A 71 -2.21 3.07 -4.92
N GLU A 72 -0.95 2.62 -4.98
CA GLU A 72 0.19 3.53 -5.08
C GLU A 72 0.12 4.39 -6.36
N VAL A 73 -0.25 3.79 -7.50
CA VAL A 73 -0.46 4.52 -8.75
C VAL A 73 -1.62 5.51 -8.66
N GLU A 74 -2.74 5.13 -8.05
CA GLU A 74 -3.87 6.04 -7.84
C GLU A 74 -3.52 7.19 -6.89
N GLU A 75 -2.80 6.93 -5.80
CA GLU A 75 -2.35 7.97 -4.88
C GLU A 75 -1.39 8.96 -5.54
N VAL A 76 -0.48 8.48 -6.40
CA VAL A 76 0.43 9.34 -7.16
C VAL A 76 -0.36 10.23 -8.12
N LYS A 77 -1.30 9.66 -8.89
CA LYS A 77 -2.19 10.44 -9.77
C LYS A 77 -3.00 11.47 -9.01
N LYS A 78 -3.61 11.09 -7.89
CA LYS A 78 -4.41 11.99 -7.06
C LYS A 78 -3.57 13.11 -6.41
N LYS A 79 -2.32 12.81 -6.03
CA LYS A 79 -1.36 13.83 -5.56
C LYS A 79 -0.94 14.78 -6.70
N GLU A 80 -0.75 14.26 -7.90
CA GLU A 80 -0.39 15.08 -9.07
C GLU A 80 -1.56 15.99 -9.50
N GLU A 81 -2.78 15.46 -9.53
CA GLU A 81 -4.00 16.25 -9.77
C GLU A 81 -4.16 17.34 -8.72
N LYS A 82 -4.04 17.01 -7.42
CA LYS A 82 -4.09 18.02 -6.35
C LYS A 82 -3.02 19.10 -6.52
N ARG A 83 -1.79 18.75 -6.92
CA ARG A 83 -0.72 19.73 -7.20
C ARG A 83 -1.08 20.63 -8.38
N LYS A 84 -1.65 20.09 -9.46
CA LYS A 84 -2.12 20.87 -10.62
C LYS A 84 -3.26 21.81 -10.24
N THR A 85 -4.23 21.35 -9.44
CA THR A 85 -5.34 22.19 -8.96
C THR A 85 -4.84 23.33 -8.08
N ILE A 86 -3.88 23.09 -7.19
CA ILE A 86 -3.30 24.15 -6.34
C ILE A 86 -2.56 25.19 -7.20
N ALA A 87 -1.81 24.76 -8.21
CA ALA A 87 -1.12 25.68 -9.12
C ALA A 87 -2.09 26.54 -9.96
N LEU A 88 -3.24 25.97 -10.36
CA LEU A 88 -4.30 26.72 -11.06
C LEU A 88 -4.97 27.74 -10.13
N LYS A 89 -5.27 27.34 -8.88
CA LYS A 89 -5.93 28.22 -7.91
C LYS A 89 -5.05 29.39 -7.48
N ALA A 90 -3.73 29.19 -7.39
CA ALA A 90 -2.77 30.25 -7.13
C ALA A 90 -2.66 31.30 -8.27
N ARG A 91 -3.25 31.02 -9.44
CA ARG A 91 -3.29 31.94 -10.58
C ARG A 91 -4.62 32.68 -10.69
N GLU A 92 -5.66 32.22 -9.99
CA GLU A 92 -6.97 32.90 -9.90
C GLU A 92 -7.05 33.83 -8.67
N GLU A 93 -6.22 33.62 -7.64
CA GLU A 93 -6.19 34.48 -6.44
C GLU A 93 -5.36 35.77 -6.62
N SER A 94 -5.03 36.13 -7.86
CA SER A 94 -4.28 37.35 -8.19
C SER A 94 -5.02 38.34 -9.09
N ASP A 95 -6.34 38.21 -9.24
CA ASP A 95 -7.18 39.25 -9.84
C ASP A 95 -8.54 39.30 -9.11
N ASP A 96 -8.82 40.50 -8.58
CA ASP A 96 -10.09 41.03 -8.06
C ASP A 96 -10.60 40.60 -6.66
N GLU A 97 -10.49 41.53 -5.69
CA GLU A 97 -11.64 42.31 -5.20
C GLU A 97 -11.22 43.39 -4.16
N ASP A 98 -11.07 44.62 -4.65
CA ASP A 98 -11.17 45.85 -3.85
C ASP A 98 -12.62 46.01 -3.34
N GLN A 99 -12.94 45.67 -2.08
CA GLN A 99 -14.13 46.23 -1.42
C GLN A 99 -14.17 46.10 0.12
N ASP A 100 -13.16 46.59 0.84
CA ASP A 100 -13.23 46.71 2.31
C ASP A 100 -12.93 48.14 2.79
N GLU A 101 -13.76 49.11 2.35
CA GLU A 101 -14.02 50.33 3.13
C GLU A 101 -15.53 50.56 3.21
N LEU A 102 -16.20 49.70 3.97
CA LEU A 102 -17.55 49.91 4.49
C LEU A 102 -17.63 51.29 5.18
N ALA A 103 -18.27 52.23 4.48
CA ALA A 103 -18.63 53.54 4.99
C ALA A 103 -19.31 53.42 6.37
N MET A 104 -18.65 54.00 7.39
CA MET A 104 -19.18 54.07 8.75
C MET A 104 -20.43 54.98 8.79
N ILE A 105 -21.62 54.38 8.78
CA ILE A 105 -22.85 55.06 9.20
C ILE A 105 -22.84 55.15 10.72
N THR A 106 -22.47 56.30 11.27
CA THR A 106 -22.88 56.68 12.63
C THR A 106 -23.76 57.93 12.55
N ARG A 107 -25.06 57.71 12.76
CA ARG A 107 -26.08 58.74 12.99
C ARG A 107 -25.69 59.62 14.18
N LYS A 108 -25.77 60.95 14.01
CA LYS A 108 -26.19 61.87 15.06
C LYS A 108 -26.99 63.01 14.45
#